data_AF-A0A496V7J3-F1
#
_entry.id   AF-A0A496V7J3-F1
#
_cell.length_a   1.000
_cell.length_b   1.000
_cell.length_c   1.000
_cell.angle_alpha   90.00
_cell.angle_beta   90.00
_cell.angle_gamma   90.00
#
_symmetry.space_group_name_H-M   'P 1'
#
loop_
_entity.id
_entity.type
_entity.pdbx_description
1 polymer ?
#
loop_
_entity_poly.entity_id
_entity_poly.type
_entity_poly.pdbx_seq_one_letter_code
_entity_poly.pdbx_strand_id
1 'polypeptide(L)' 'MIACQKTNQDDNLIVYGIVSTGMIWEFCKLMQNTFTKHPFSYSIVEPQKVLGYLDYVFAKCEKQIQSGL' A
#
# COMPACT_ATOMS: atom_id res chain seq x y z
N MET A 1 -3.88 -5.54 7.56
CA MET A 1 -4.74 -5.04 6.46
C MET A 1 -6.21 -5.27 6.74
N ILE A 2 -6.69 -6.51 6.98
CA ILE A 2 -8.10 -6.78 7.35
C ILE A 2 -8.52 -5.97 8.58
N ALA A 3 -7.69 -5.95 9.64
CA ALA A 3 -7.96 -5.14 10.83
C ALA A 3 -8.13 -3.64 10.48
N CYS A 4 -7.28 -3.10 9.60
CA CYS A 4 -7.38 -1.71 9.14
C CYS A 4 -8.67 -1.46 8.36
N GLN A 5 -9.03 -2.35 7.41
CA GLN A 5 -10.28 -2.27 6.67
C GLN A 5 -11.48 -2.22 7.62
N LYS A 6 -11.54 -3.14 8.60
CA LYS A 6 -12.65 -3.18 9.57
C LYS A 6 -12.67 -1.98 10.50
N THR A 7 -11.50 -1.43 10.85
CA THR A 7 -11.38 -0.18 11.61
C THR A 7 -11.92 1.02 10.83
N ASN A 8 -11.70 1.04 9.51
CA ASN A 8 -12.15 2.12 8.64
C ASN A 8 -13.66 2.08 8.35
N GLN A 9 -14.35 0.97 8.64
CA GLN A 9 -15.80 0.78 8.42
C GLN A 9 -16.26 1.01 6.96
N ASP A 10 -15.34 0.93 6.00
CA ASP A 10 -15.61 1.03 4.57
C ASP A 10 -14.77 -0.01 3.83
N ASP A 11 -15.44 -1.07 3.36
CA ASP A 11 -14.80 -2.16 2.63
C ASP A 11 -14.37 -1.74 1.20
N ASN A 12 -14.87 -0.60 0.69
CA ASN A 12 -14.46 -0.03 -0.61
C ASN A 12 -13.19 0.82 -0.49
N LEU A 13 -12.81 1.24 0.72
CA LEU A 13 -11.57 1.95 0.96
C LEU A 13 -10.39 1.00 0.73
N ILE A 14 -9.54 1.29 -0.26
CA ILE A 14 -8.37 0.47 -0.55
C ILE A 14 -7.37 0.63 0.60
N VAL A 15 -6.99 -0.49 1.21
CA VAL A 15 -5.92 -0.54 2.20
C VAL A 15 -4.63 -0.93 1.49
N TYR A 16 -3.66 -0.02 1.46
CA TYR A 16 -2.31 -0.31 0.97
C TYR A 16 -1.45 -0.90 2.08
N GLY A 17 -0.62 -1.88 1.75
CA GLY A 17 0.27 -2.57 2.68
C GLY A 17 1.70 -2.54 2.18
N ILE A 18 2.62 -2.35 3.12
CA ILE A 18 4.05 -2.37 2.89
C ILE A 18 4.64 -3.31 3.94
N VAL A 19 5.45 -4.27 3.51
CA VAL A 19 6.23 -5.13 4.41
C VAL A 19 7.70 -4.98 4.07
N SER A 20 8.54 -4.89 5.09
CA SER A 20 9.97 -4.75 4.90
C SER A 20 10.75 -5.51 5.97
N THR A 21 11.88 -6.08 5.55
CA THR A 21 12.92 -6.60 6.44
C THR A 21 14.04 -5.58 6.69
N GLY A 22 13.87 -4.34 6.21
CA GLY A 22 14.93 -3.33 6.11
C GLY A 22 15.78 -3.48 4.85
N MET A 23 15.99 -4.71 4.38
CA MET A 23 16.74 -5.00 3.14
C MET A 23 15.82 -5.14 1.93
N ILE A 24 14.72 -5.87 2.08
CA ILE A 24 13.75 -6.13 1.01
C ILE A 24 12.42 -5.49 1.39
N TRP A 25 11.77 -4.88 0.40
CA TRP A 25 10.48 -4.21 0.50
C TRP A 25 9.50 -4.84 -0.47
N GLU A 26 8.30 -5.13 0.02
CA GLU A 26 7.20 -5.65 -0.80
C GLU A 26 5.95 -4.82 -0.59
N PHE A 27 5.15 -4.71 -1.65
CA PHE A 27 3.99 -3.84 -1.70
C PHE A 27 2.74 -4.66 -2.05
N CYS A 28 1.63 -4.34 -1.41
CA CYS A 28 0.34 -5.00 -1.64
C CYS A 28 -0.83 -4.03 -1.41
N LYS A 29 -2.01 -4.45 -1.85
CA LYS A 29 -3.27 -3.77 -1.54
C LYS A 29 -4.38 -4.77 -1.23
N LEU A 30 -5.34 -4.33 -0.43
CA LEU A 30 -6.58 -5.02 -0.14
C LEU A 30 -7.72 -4.10 -0.55
N MET A 31 -8.60 -4.58 -1.41
CA MET A 31 -9.84 -3.92 -1.79
C MET A 31 -10.96 -4.94 -1.58
N GLN A 32 -11.94 -4.63 -0.74
CA GLN A 32 -12.94 -5.59 -0.29
C GLN A 32 -12.26 -6.90 0.19
N ASN A 33 -12.52 -8.04 -0.45
CA ASN A 33 -11.89 -9.32 -0.11
C ASN A 33 -10.75 -9.73 -1.07
N THR A 34 -10.32 -8.84 -1.96
CA THR A 34 -9.26 -9.13 -2.93
C THR A 34 -7.92 -8.57 -2.44
N PHE A 35 -7.03 -9.48 -2.05
CA PHE A 35 -5.63 -9.16 -1.79
C PHE A 35 -4.84 -9.24 -3.11
N THR A 36 -4.09 -8.18 -3.42
CA THR A 36 -3.20 -8.12 -4.59
C THR A 36 -1.80 -7.78 -4.14
N LYS A 37 -0.85 -8.69 -4.37
CA LYS A 37 0.58 -8.45 -4.17
C LYS A 37 1.20 -7.91 -5.46
N HIS A 38 2.02 -6.88 -5.35
CA HIS A 38 2.84 -6.43 -6.47
C HIS A 38 3.90 -7.50 -6.77
N PRO A 39 4.10 -7.91 -8.04
CA PRO A 39 4.91 -9.08 -8.38
C PRO A 39 6.40 -8.94 -8.05
N PHE A 40 6.90 -7.71 -7.86
CA PHE A 40 8.31 -7.45 -7.60
C PHE A 40 8.57 -7.05 -6.15
N SER A 41 9.67 -7.55 -5.61
CA SER A 41 10.25 -7.08 -4.35
C SER A 41 11.43 -6.17 -4.67
N TYR A 42 11.64 -5.14 -3.85
CA TYR A 42 12.67 -4.13 -4.08
C TYR A 42 13.69 -4.15 -2.96
N SER A 43 14.97 -4.05 -3.32
CA SER A 43 16.04 -3.96 -2.34
C SER A 43 16.33 -2.51 -1.98
N ILE A 44 16.66 -2.25 -0.71
CA ILE A 44 17.05 -0.92 -0.23
C ILE A 44 18.33 -0.39 -0.92
N VAL A 45 19.12 -1.27 -1.54
CA VAL A 45 20.29 -0.88 -2.36
C VAL A 45 19.90 -0.10 -3.61
N GLU A 46 18.63 -0.16 -4.03
CA GLU A 46 18.05 0.66 -5.09
C GLU A 46 17.05 1.66 -4.49
N PRO A 47 17.51 2.63 -3.67
CA PRO A 47 16.63 3.45 -2.84
C PRO A 47 15.64 4.27 -3.66
N GLN A 48 16.01 4.68 -4.88
CA GLN A 48 15.12 5.40 -5.79
C GLN A 48 13.87 4.59 -6.15
N LYS A 49 14.00 3.27 -6.33
CA LYS A 49 12.84 2.40 -6.59
C LYS A 49 11.96 2.30 -5.36
N VAL A 50 12.55 2.06 -4.19
CA VAL A 50 11.80 1.97 -2.93
C VAL A 50 11.04 3.27 -2.65
N LEU A 51 11.73 4.41 -2.74
CA LEU A 51 11.14 5.73 -2.53
C LEU A 51 10.03 6.03 -3.54
N GLY A 52 10.23 5.73 -4.83
CA GLY A 52 9.20 5.93 -5.84
C GLY A 52 7.92 5.12 -5.57
N TYR A 53 8.04 3.90 -5.04
CA TYR A 53 6.87 3.10 -4.63
C TYR A 53 6.22 3.63 -3.35
N LEU A 54 6.99 4.14 -2.40
CA LEU A 54 6.46 4.81 -1.21
C LEU A 54 5.66 6.06 -1.60
N ASP A 55 6.24 6.92 -2.44
CA ASP A 55 5.59 8.13 -2.95
C ASP A 55 4.28 7.79 -3.68
N TYR A 56 4.31 6.75 -4.52
CA TYR A 56 3.12 6.27 -5.21
C TYR A 56 2.02 5.83 -4.22
N VAL A 57 2.35 5.04 -3.20
CA VAL A 57 1.39 4.57 -2.20
C VAL A 57 0.79 5.74 -1.43
N PHE A 58 1.60 6.70 -0.98
CA PHE A 58 1.10 7.88 -0.27
C PHE A 58 0.20 8.75 -1.15
N ALA A 59 0.59 9.00 -2.40
CA ALA A 59 -0.24 9.75 -3.34
C ALA A 59 -1.60 9.06 -3.61
N LYS A 60 -1.65 7.72 -3.57
CA LYS A 60 -2.93 6.99 -3.68
C LYS A 60 -3.80 7.14 -2.43
N CYS A 61 -3.21 7.08 -1.24
CA CYS A 61 -3.92 7.32 0.01
C CYS A 61 -4.50 8.76 0.05
N GLU A 62 -3.70 9.75 -0.31
CA GLU A 62 -4.14 11.15 -0.33
C GLU A 62 -5.32 11.37 -1.29
N LYS A 63 -5.22 10.85 -2.53
CA LYS A 63 -6.32 10.91 -3.51
C LYS A 63 -7.59 10.26 -2.98
N GLN A 64 -7.48 9.12 -2.32
CA GLN A 64 -8.64 8.40 -1.79
C GLN A 64 -9.35 9.19 -0.68
N ILE A 65 -8.60 9.91 0.16
CA ILE A 65 -9.17 10.79 1.20
C ILE A 65 -9.83 12.02 0.57
N GLN A 66 -9.19 12.66 -0.41
CA GLN A 66 -9.74 13.83 -1.10
C GLN A 66 -10.99 13.52 -1.93
N SER A 67 -11.13 12.28 -2.42
CA SER A 67 -12.30 11.86 -3.22
C SER A 67 -13.54 11.55 -2.38
N GLY A 68 -13.43 11.61 -1.04
CA GLY A 68 -14.52 11.44 -0.08
C GLY A 68 -15.07 12.75 0.51
N LEU A 69 -14.59 13.91 0.04
CA LEU A 69 -15.13 15.25 0.28
C LEU A 69 -16.01 15.66 -0.90
#